data_AF-A0A183EQ48-F1
#
_entry.id   AF-A0A183EQ48-F1
#
_cell.length_a   1.000
_cell.length_b   1.000
_cell.length_c   1.000
_cell.angle_alpha   90.00
_cell.angle_beta   90.00
_cell.angle_gamma   90.00
#
_symmetry.space_group_name_H-M   'P 1'
#
loop_
_entity.id
_entity.type
_entity.pdbx_description
1 polymer ?
#
loop_
_entity_poly.entity_id
_entity_poly.type
_entity_poly.pdbx_seq_one_letter_code
_entity_poly.pdbx_strand_id
1 'polypeptide(L)'
;LYINQTDPDGTLAWLVQELQRAEEDEQYVHILSHIPPGDGECLESWARNYYKIVNRYSKTIQAQFYGHIHVDSFTVFYENMDDDSSTPTNVLYASPSVTTYTYLNPAFRIYELEPGINYRVADFHTYFLNLSKATTIDDEPRWELLYSAKVGV
;
A
#
# COMPACT_ATOMS: atom_id res chain seq x y z
N LEU A 1 -23.96 -14.97 -0.14
CA LEU A 1 -23.65 -16.40 -0.35
C LEU A 1 -22.20 -16.48 -0.79
N TYR A 2 -21.37 -17.30 -0.16
CA TYR A 2 -20.01 -17.61 -0.62
C TYR A 2 -20.01 -19.00 -1.24
N ILE A 3 -19.57 -19.13 -2.50
CA ILE A 3 -19.62 -20.39 -3.26
C ILE A 3 -18.33 -21.19 -3.05
N ASN A 4 -17.18 -20.55 -3.30
CA ASN A 4 -15.86 -21.08 -2.99
C ASN A 4 -14.93 -19.90 -2.68
N GLN A 5 -14.22 -19.97 -1.55
CA GLN A 5 -13.30 -18.92 -1.08
C GLN A 5 -11.84 -19.38 -1.10
N THR A 6 -11.58 -20.62 -1.55
CA THR A 6 -10.22 -21.14 -1.69
C THR A 6 -9.58 -20.53 -2.92
N ASP A 7 -8.63 -19.62 -2.70
CA ASP A 7 -7.86 -18.89 -3.70
C ASP A 7 -8.66 -18.55 -4.98
N PRO A 8 -9.65 -17.64 -4.89
CA PRO A 8 -10.47 -17.26 -6.03
C PRO A 8 -9.59 -16.83 -7.21
N ASP A 9 -9.89 -17.41 -8.38
CA ASP A 9 -9.16 -17.22 -9.64
C ASP A 9 -7.66 -17.61 -9.60
N GLY A 10 -7.22 -18.31 -8.55
CA GLY A 10 -5.83 -18.75 -8.40
C GLY A 10 -4.84 -17.60 -8.16
N THR A 11 -5.31 -16.46 -7.63
CA THR A 11 -4.54 -15.22 -7.54
C THR A 11 -3.29 -15.38 -6.67
N LEU A 12 -3.39 -16.04 -5.50
CA LEU A 12 -2.23 -16.27 -4.63
C LEU A 12 -1.27 -17.30 -5.22
N ALA A 13 -1.79 -18.36 -5.85
CA ALA A 13 -0.96 -19.33 -6.54
C ALA A 13 -0.17 -18.70 -7.70
N TRP A 14 -0.81 -17.82 -8.48
CA TRP A 14 -0.14 -17.04 -9.52
C TRP A 14 0.91 -16.09 -8.93
N LEU A 15 0.57 -15.34 -7.88
CA LEU A 15 1.48 -14.42 -7.22
C LEU A 15 2.76 -15.13 -6.74
N VAL A 16 2.63 -16.31 -6.13
CA VAL A 16 3.79 -17.11 -5.70
C VAL A 16 4.68 -17.48 -6.89
N GLN A 17 4.11 -17.85 -8.04
CA GLN A 17 4.90 -18.18 -9.23
C GLN A 17 5.65 -16.96 -9.77
N GLU A 18 5.03 -15.79 -9.83
CA GLU A 18 5.69 -14.57 -10.30
C GLU A 18 6.79 -14.11 -9.32
N LEU A 19 6.54 -14.18 -8.02
CA LEU A 19 7.55 -13.83 -7.01
C LEU A 19 8.73 -14.80 -7.01
N GLN A 20 8.47 -16.09 -7.22
CA GLN A 20 9.53 -17.08 -7.33
C GLN A 20 10.41 -16.82 -8.56
N ARG A 21 9.80 -16.54 -9.72
CA ARG A 21 10.54 -16.17 -10.93
C ARG A 21 11.36 -14.90 -10.73
N ALA A 22 10.76 -13.87 -10.12
CA ALA A 22 11.48 -12.63 -9.83
C ALA A 22 12.66 -12.86 -8.88
N GLU A 23 12.52 -13.71 -7.86
CA GLU A 23 13.63 -14.09 -6.96
C GLU A 23 14.75 -14.82 -7.71
N GLU A 24 14.42 -15.73 -8.63
CA GLU A 24 15.37 -16.48 -9.46
C GLU A 24 16.09 -15.58 -10.49
N ASP A 25 15.39 -14.59 -11.03
CA ASP A 25 15.91 -13.63 -12.01
C ASP A 25 16.58 -12.40 -11.37
N GLU A 26 16.76 -12.40 -10.04
CA GLU A 26 17.34 -11.29 -9.26
C GLU A 26 16.61 -9.95 -9.45
N GLN A 27 15.28 -10.02 -9.61
CA GLN A 27 14.40 -8.87 -9.80
C GLN A 27 13.76 -8.42 -8.48
N TYR A 28 13.42 -7.14 -8.44
CA TYR A 28 12.65 -6.54 -7.36
C TYR A 28 11.20 -6.34 -7.79
N VAL A 29 10.28 -6.52 -6.84
CA VAL A 29 8.84 -6.46 -7.08
C VAL A 29 8.19 -5.37 -6.26
N HIS A 30 7.31 -4.61 -6.91
CA HIS A 30 6.31 -3.77 -6.26
C HIS A 30 4.93 -4.38 -6.44
N ILE A 31 4.16 -4.47 -5.35
CA ILE A 31 2.78 -4.96 -5.39
C ILE A 31 1.83 -3.77 -5.38
N LEU A 32 0.92 -3.72 -6.35
CA LEU A 32 -0.16 -2.73 -6.41
C LEU A 32 -1.49 -3.46 -6.31
N SER A 33 -2.33 -3.07 -5.36
CA SER A 33 -3.67 -3.63 -5.20
C SER A 33 -4.62 -2.61 -4.55
N HIS A 34 -5.91 -2.90 -4.47
CA HIS A 34 -6.89 -1.95 -3.97
C HIS A 34 -7.13 -2.09 -2.46
N ILE A 35 -7.66 -3.25 -2.03
CA ILE A 35 -8.09 -3.52 -0.64
C ILE A 35 -6.89 -4.05 0.16
N PRO A 36 -6.45 -3.36 1.24
CA PRO A 36 -5.39 -3.86 2.10
C PRO A 36 -5.72 -5.23 2.69
N PRO A 37 -4.76 -6.16 2.83
CA PRO A 37 -5.02 -7.49 3.37
C PRO A 37 -5.45 -7.49 4.84
N GLY A 38 -5.21 -6.41 5.59
CA GLY A 38 -5.68 -6.24 6.96
C GLY A 38 -7.09 -5.63 7.07
N ASP A 39 -7.71 -5.28 5.94
CA ASP A 39 -9.06 -4.70 5.91
C ASP A 39 -10.15 -5.76 6.14
N GLY A 40 -11.26 -5.37 6.74
CA GLY A 40 -12.40 -6.25 7.03
C GLY A 40 -13.11 -6.80 5.79
N GLU A 41 -12.90 -6.19 4.62
CA GLU A 41 -13.40 -6.72 3.34
C GLU A 41 -12.51 -7.83 2.77
N CYS A 42 -11.28 -8.01 3.28
CA CYS A 42 -10.42 -9.12 2.93
C CYS A 42 -10.75 -10.35 3.78
N LEU A 43 -10.88 -11.52 3.14
CA LEU A 43 -11.09 -12.77 3.87
C LEU A 43 -9.85 -13.10 4.71
N GLU A 44 -10.05 -13.42 5.99
CA GLU A 44 -8.96 -13.69 6.94
C GLU A 44 -8.00 -14.78 6.43
N SER A 45 -8.53 -15.86 5.86
CA SER A 45 -7.72 -16.93 5.29
C SER A 45 -6.86 -16.45 4.12
N TRP A 46 -7.39 -15.59 3.26
CA TRP A 46 -6.66 -14.99 2.15
C TRP A 46 -5.56 -14.06 2.69
N ALA A 47 -5.91 -13.18 3.62
CA ALA A 47 -4.99 -12.25 4.28
C ALA A 47 -3.80 -12.96 4.94
N ARG A 48 -4.06 -14.04 5.70
CA ARG A 48 -3.02 -14.83 6.36
C ARG A 48 -2.11 -15.54 5.37
N ASN A 49 -2.63 -16.02 4.23
CA ASN A 49 -1.79 -16.62 3.19
C ASN A 49 -0.96 -15.56 2.47
N TYR A 50 -1.56 -14.42 2.12
CA TYR A 50 -0.84 -13.27 1.56
C TYR A 50 0.30 -12.81 2.49
N TYR A 51 0.05 -12.71 3.79
CA TYR A 51 1.05 -12.36 4.80
C TYR A 51 2.26 -13.32 4.78
N LYS A 52 1.99 -14.63 4.73
CA LYS A 52 3.06 -15.64 4.64
C LYS A 52 3.85 -15.53 3.34
N ILE A 53 3.19 -15.27 2.22
CA ILE A 53 3.83 -15.07 0.91
C ILE A 53 4.74 -13.83 0.96
N VAL A 54 4.24 -12.69 1.45
CA VAL A 54 5.02 -11.46 1.61
C VAL A 54 6.26 -11.71 2.47
N ASN A 55 6.12 -12.43 3.60
CA ASN A 55 7.26 -12.75 4.45
C ASN A 55 8.29 -13.66 3.76
N ARG A 56 7.84 -14.71 3.06
CA ARG A 56 8.72 -15.61 2.30
C ARG A 56 9.53 -14.86 1.25
N TYR A 57 8.94 -13.87 0.59
CA TYR A 57 9.56 -13.09 -0.50
C TYR A 57 9.94 -11.67 -0.06
N SER A 58 10.17 -11.43 1.23
CA SER A 58 10.47 -10.11 1.81
C SER A 58 11.72 -9.43 1.24
N LYS A 59 12.67 -10.21 0.69
CA LYS A 59 13.85 -9.70 -0.02
C LYS A 59 13.58 -9.32 -1.48
N THR A 60 12.54 -9.89 -2.08
CA THR A 60 12.13 -9.66 -3.47
C THR A 60 11.13 -8.51 -3.53
N ILE A 61 10.18 -8.45 -2.60
CA ILE A 61 9.16 -7.40 -2.53
C ILE A 61 9.74 -6.17 -1.83
N GLN A 62 9.88 -5.06 -2.56
CA GLN A 62 10.53 -3.84 -2.06
C GLN A 62 9.54 -2.76 -1.64
N ALA A 63 8.29 -2.84 -2.12
CA ALA A 63 7.20 -1.96 -1.70
C ALA A 63 5.83 -2.56 -2.03
N GLN A 64 4.82 -2.14 -1.28
CA GLN A 64 3.43 -2.46 -1.57
C GLN A 64 2.56 -1.19 -1.51
N PHE A 65 1.68 -1.00 -2.49
CA PHE A 65 0.87 0.22 -2.66
C PHE A 65 -0.62 -0.12 -2.77
N TYR A 66 -1.40 0.47 -1.87
CA TYR A 66 -2.81 0.18 -1.69
C TYR A 66 -3.66 1.45 -1.54
N GLY A 67 -4.98 1.29 -1.58
CA GLY A 67 -5.94 2.36 -1.36
C GLY A 67 -7.12 1.87 -0.53
N HIS A 68 -8.33 2.03 -1.07
CA HIS A 68 -9.61 1.56 -0.52
C HIS A 68 -10.08 2.24 0.76
N ILE A 69 -9.23 2.36 1.77
CA ILE A 69 -9.58 2.90 3.10
C ILE A 69 -9.72 4.43 3.13
N HIS A 70 -9.36 5.10 2.02
CA HIS A 70 -9.44 6.55 1.77
C HIS A 70 -8.60 7.46 2.68
N VAL A 71 -7.99 6.91 3.73
CA VAL A 71 -7.11 7.60 4.66
C VAL A 71 -5.65 7.33 4.36
N ASP A 72 -4.81 8.24 4.81
CA ASP A 72 -3.36 8.11 4.79
C ASP A 72 -2.92 7.13 5.89
N SER A 73 -2.41 5.94 5.50
CA SER A 73 -1.90 4.97 6.45
C SER A 73 -0.81 4.07 5.87
N PHE A 74 -0.21 3.27 6.74
CA PHE A 74 0.69 2.19 6.35
C PHE A 74 0.51 1.01 7.30
N THR A 75 0.93 -0.17 6.84
CA THR A 75 0.92 -1.41 7.63
C THR A 75 2.30 -2.04 7.58
N VAL A 76 2.85 -2.36 8.75
CA VAL A 76 4.14 -3.04 8.88
C VAL A 76 3.91 -4.54 9.01
N PHE A 77 4.67 -5.31 8.23
CA PHE A 77 4.71 -6.77 8.30
C PHE A 77 5.90 -7.19 9.16
N TYR A 78 5.71 -8.27 9.90
CA TYR A 78 6.64 -8.80 10.88
C TYR A 78 6.92 -10.27 10.56
N GLU A 79 8.12 -10.73 10.92
CA GLU A 79 8.54 -12.12 10.72
C GLU A 79 7.58 -13.10 11.41
N ASN A 80 7.13 -12.76 12.62
CA ASN A 80 6.07 -13.46 13.32
C ASN A 80 4.82 -12.56 13.39
N MET A 81 3.71 -13.00 12.79
CA MET A 81 2.48 -12.20 12.73
C MET A 81 1.81 -11.97 14.10
N ASP A 82 2.12 -12.82 15.07
CA ASP A 82 1.53 -12.77 16.41
C ASP A 82 2.48 -12.14 17.44
N ASP A 83 3.60 -11.54 16.99
CA ASP A 83 4.63 -10.93 17.85
C ASP A 83 5.21 -9.66 17.21
N ASP A 84 4.79 -8.49 17.70
CA ASP A 84 5.22 -7.17 17.26
C ASP A 84 6.65 -6.80 17.72
N SER A 85 7.26 -7.61 18.59
CA SER A 85 8.67 -7.51 18.94
C SER A 85 9.60 -8.23 17.96
N SER A 86 9.03 -9.03 17.05
CA SER A 86 9.79 -9.70 16.00
C SER A 86 10.29 -8.73 14.92
N THR A 87 11.12 -9.22 14.00
CA THR A 87 11.75 -8.38 12.99
C THR A 87 10.72 -7.83 12.00
N PRO A 88 10.65 -6.51 11.74
CA PRO A 88 9.85 -5.98 10.65
C PRO A 88 10.47 -6.36 9.30
N THR A 89 9.65 -6.89 8.39
CA THR A 89 10.12 -7.51 7.12
C THR A 89 9.63 -6.78 5.88
N ASN A 90 8.50 -6.09 5.95
CA ASN A 90 7.92 -5.38 4.81
C ASN A 90 6.99 -4.25 5.25
N VAL A 91 6.63 -3.37 4.31
CA VAL A 91 5.69 -2.28 4.55
C VAL A 91 4.73 -2.14 3.38
N LEU A 92 3.47 -1.91 3.71
CA LEU A 92 2.39 -1.57 2.80
C LEU A 92 1.98 -0.13 3.04
N TYR A 93 1.92 0.66 1.98
CA TYR A 93 1.45 2.03 2.03
C TYR A 93 0.03 2.13 1.47
N ALA A 94 -0.91 2.66 2.25
CA ALA A 94 -2.23 3.02 1.78
C ALA A 94 -2.27 4.52 1.48
N SER A 95 -2.50 4.88 0.21
CA SER A 95 -2.63 6.28 -0.20
C SER A 95 -4.01 6.84 0.13
N PRO A 96 -4.11 8.13 0.50
CA PRO A 96 -5.40 8.77 0.69
C PRO A 96 -6.16 8.87 -0.63
N SER A 97 -7.45 9.20 -0.56
CA SER A 97 -8.29 9.28 -1.76
C SER A 97 -8.47 10.70 -2.28
N VAL A 98 -8.72 10.80 -3.59
CA VAL A 98 -9.14 12.05 -4.24
C VAL A 98 -10.60 12.39 -3.89
N THR A 99 -11.43 11.39 -3.60
CA THR A 99 -12.81 11.65 -3.18
C THR A 99 -12.85 12.25 -1.78
N THR A 100 -13.89 13.04 -1.51
CA THR A 100 -14.15 13.57 -0.17
C THR A 100 -14.80 12.55 0.75
N TYR A 101 -15.14 11.36 0.24
CA TYR A 101 -15.90 10.35 0.98
C TYR A 101 -15.05 9.70 2.09
N THR A 102 -15.35 9.89 3.38
CA THR A 102 -16.32 10.84 3.92
C THR A 102 -15.64 11.86 4.82
N TYR A 103 -16.01 13.13 4.64
CA TYR A 103 -15.50 14.28 5.38
C TYR A 103 -13.97 14.47 5.32
N LEU A 104 -13.35 14.14 4.18
CA LEU A 104 -11.93 14.35 3.93
C LEU A 104 -11.70 15.39 2.84
N ASN A 105 -10.53 16.03 2.89
CA ASN A 105 -10.04 16.79 1.74
C ASN A 105 -9.56 15.81 0.65
N PRO A 106 -9.79 16.12 -0.64
CA PRO A 106 -9.18 15.40 -1.75
C PRO A 106 -7.66 15.38 -1.58
N ALA A 107 -7.04 14.22 -1.76
CA ALA A 107 -5.59 14.07 -1.66
C ALA A 107 -5.05 13.07 -2.69
N PHE A 108 -3.78 13.24 -3.06
CA PHE A 108 -3.01 12.27 -3.83
C PHE A 108 -1.58 12.18 -3.28
N ARG A 109 -0.86 11.12 -3.67
CA ARG A 109 0.51 10.89 -3.22
C ARG A 109 1.46 10.67 -4.39
N ILE A 110 2.68 11.18 -4.22
CA ILE A 110 3.83 10.91 -5.10
C ILE A 110 4.88 10.16 -4.28
N TYR A 111 5.31 9.00 -4.77
CA TYR A 111 6.39 8.21 -4.17
C TYR A 111 7.72 8.49 -4.86
N GLU A 112 8.77 8.63 -4.07
CA GLU A 112 10.15 8.67 -4.55
C GLU A 112 10.81 7.33 -4.29
N LEU A 113 11.45 6.77 -5.33
CA LEU A 113 12.06 5.45 -5.28
C LEU A 113 13.58 5.57 -5.39
N GLU A 114 14.32 4.70 -4.70
CA GLU A 114 15.78 4.59 -4.83
C GLU A 114 16.16 3.98 -6.20
N PRO A 115 16.73 4.75 -7.13
CA PRO A 115 17.02 4.22 -8.46
C PRO A 115 18.20 3.24 -8.42
N GLY A 116 18.04 2.07 -9.06
CA GLY A 116 19.15 1.17 -9.38
C GLY A 116 19.79 0.41 -8.20
N ILE A 117 19.36 0.62 -6.95
CA ILE A 117 19.82 -0.15 -5.79
C ILE A 117 18.86 -1.32 -5.55
N ASN A 118 17.68 -1.02 -5.03
CA ASN A 118 16.65 -1.99 -4.68
C ASN A 118 15.24 -1.44 -4.92
N TYR A 119 15.09 -0.27 -5.55
CA TYR A 119 13.80 0.36 -5.82
C TYR A 119 12.89 0.50 -4.58
N ARG A 120 13.47 0.64 -3.38
CA ARG A 120 12.71 0.93 -2.17
C ARG A 120 12.11 2.33 -2.22
N VAL A 121 11.04 2.53 -1.46
CA VAL A 121 10.47 3.86 -1.22
C VAL A 121 11.46 4.66 -0.38
N ALA A 122 12.03 5.70 -0.98
CA ALA A 122 12.94 6.63 -0.33
C ALA A 122 12.18 7.69 0.46
N ASP A 123 11.11 8.25 -0.12
CA ASP A 123 10.23 9.23 0.52
C ASP A 123 8.87 9.18 -0.18
N PHE A 124 7.88 9.86 0.40
CA PHE A 124 6.65 10.15 -0.30
C PHE A 124 6.06 11.49 0.13
N HIS A 125 5.38 12.12 -0.82
CA HIS A 125 4.80 13.44 -0.69
C HIS A 125 3.29 13.34 -0.86
N THR A 126 2.54 13.75 0.16
CA THR A 126 1.07 13.80 0.09
C THR A 126 0.65 15.23 -0.23
N TYR A 127 -0.13 15.41 -1.30
CA TYR A 127 -0.72 16.68 -1.69
C TYR A 127 -2.22 16.64 -1.41
N PHE A 128 -2.80 17.76 -1.03
CA PHE A 128 -4.23 17.86 -0.76
C PHE A 128 -4.83 19.15 -1.31
N LEU A 129 -6.13 19.12 -1.57
CA LEU A 129 -6.93 20.30 -1.89
C LEU A 129 -7.68 20.73 -0.63
N ASN A 130 -7.31 21.87 -0.06
CA ASN A 130 -7.98 22.40 1.14
C ASN A 130 -9.35 23.00 0.78
N LEU A 131 -10.41 22.23 0.95
CA LEU A 131 -11.77 22.64 0.61
C LEU A 131 -12.25 23.84 1.43
N SER A 132 -11.73 24.06 2.64
CA SER A 132 -12.08 25.22 3.46
C SER A 132 -11.57 26.55 2.88
N LYS A 133 -10.62 26.52 1.92
CA LYS A 133 -10.14 27.71 1.20
C LYS A 133 -11.02 28.06 0.00
N ALA A 134 -11.84 27.13 -0.50
CA ALA A 134 -12.78 27.40 -1.58
C ALA A 134 -14.02 28.09 -1.01
N THR A 135 -14.23 29.34 -1.39
CA THR A 135 -15.36 30.18 -0.96
C THR A 135 -16.44 30.28 -2.03
N THR A 136 -16.07 30.15 -3.30
CA THR A 136 -16.96 30.19 -4.46
C THR A 136 -16.66 29.05 -5.43
N ILE A 137 -17.60 28.74 -6.33
CA ILE A 137 -17.39 27.74 -7.38
C ILE A 137 -16.37 28.18 -8.45
N ASP A 138 -16.09 29.48 -8.52
CA ASP A 138 -15.14 30.08 -9.46
C ASP A 138 -13.71 30.07 -8.91
N ASP A 139 -13.51 29.69 -7.64
CA ASP A 139 -12.19 29.61 -7.04
C ASP A 139 -11.40 28.45 -7.68
N GLU A 140 -10.27 28.78 -8.30
CA GLU A 140 -9.40 27.77 -8.91
C GLU A 140 -8.86 26.79 -7.84
N PRO A 141 -8.94 25.48 -8.07
CA PRO A 141 -8.44 24.49 -7.12
C PRO A 141 -6.91 24.55 -7.04
N ARG A 142 -6.39 24.77 -5.83
CA ARG A 142 -4.95 24.78 -5.56
C ARG A 142 -4.56 23.57 -4.72
N TRP A 143 -3.79 22.67 -5.33
CA TRP A 143 -3.19 21.53 -4.65
C TRP A 143 -1.95 21.99 -3.89
N GLU A 144 -1.94 21.74 -2.59
CA GLU A 144 -0.87 22.14 -1.68
C GLU A 144 -0.16 20.89 -1.17
N LEU A 145 1.16 20.96 -0.99
CA LEU A 145 1.90 19.90 -0.30
C LEU A 145 1.42 19.86 1.16
N LEU A 146 0.90 18.71 1.59
CA LEU A 146 0.53 18.49 2.99
C LEU A 146 1.77 18.17 3.82
N TYR A 147 2.58 17.19 3.38
CA TYR A 147 3.83 16.80 4.04
C TYR A 147 4.72 15.91 3.16
N SER A 148 6.01 15.82 3.54
CA SER A 148 6.96 14.77 3.15
C SER A 148 7.16 13.82 4.32
N ALA A 149 7.19 12.51 4.07
CA ALA A 149 7.35 11.51 5.12
C ALA A 149 8.70 11.61 5.84
N LYS A 150 9.78 11.99 5.14
CA LYS A 150 11.11 12.16 5.73
C LYS A 150 11.28 13.44 6.54
N VAL A 151 10.75 14.56 6.05
CA VAL A 151 10.98 15.88 6.66
C VAL A 151 9.99 16.17 7.79
N GLY A 152 8.80 15.56 7.76
CA GLY A 152 7.71 15.91 8.65
C GLY A 152 7.09 17.28 8.30
N VAL A 153 6.16 17.74 9.14
CA VAL A 153 5.52 19.07 9.06
C VAL A 153 6.31 20.07 9.88
#